data_AF-A0A2W4P9N9-F1
#
_entry.id   AF-A0A2W4P9N9-F1
#
_cell.length_a   1.000
_cell.length_b   1.000
_cell.length_c   1.000
_cell.angle_alpha   90.00
_cell.angle_beta   90.00
_cell.angle_gamma   90.00
#
_symmetry.space_group_name_H-M   'P 1'
#
loop_
_entity.id
_entity.type
_entity.pdbx_description
1 polymer ?
#
loop_
_entity_poly.entity_id
_entity_poly.type
_entity_poly.pdbx_seq_one_letter_code
_entity_poly.pdbx_strand_id
1 'polypeptide(L)' 'MAHSCAGTQSRLAAYIDLERQDAHAAAEQYPDIWWHLWLCESCAATYEAVHALLDAQRRGDLKPLDDIIRDSDDG' A
#
# COMPACT_ATOMS: atom_id res chain seq x y z
N MET A 1 15.27 13.60 11.21
CA MET A 1 13.92 14.18 11.16
C MET A 1 12.93 13.03 11.28
N ALA A 2 12.03 13.05 12.26
CA ALA A 2 10.99 12.03 12.38
C ALA A 2 9.95 12.26 11.27
N HIS A 3 9.74 11.29 10.38
CA HIS A 3 8.68 11.37 9.39
C HIS A 3 7.32 11.18 10.07
N SER A 4 6.37 12.07 9.73
CA SER A 4 5.01 12.04 10.27
C SER A 4 4.15 11.01 9.53
N CYS A 5 3.08 10.53 10.18
CA CYS A 5 2.15 9.60 9.54
C CYS A 5 1.63 10.13 8.20
N ALA A 6 1.32 11.43 8.11
CA ALA A 6 0.86 12.05 6.86
C ALA A 6 1.93 11.98 5.73
N GLY A 7 3.20 12.20 6.07
CA GLY A 7 4.31 12.12 5.12
C GLY A 7 4.65 10.67 4.72
N THR A 8 4.36 9.71 5.59
CA THR A 8 4.48 8.27 5.27
C THR A 8 3.34 7.85 4.35
N GLN A 9 2.09 8.14 4.71
CA GLN A 9 0.89 7.76 3.96
C GLN A 9 0.90 8.31 2.53
N SER A 10 1.37 9.55 2.32
CA SER A 10 1.41 10.16 0.99
C SER A 10 2.40 9.51 0.02
N ARG A 11 3.41 8.80 0.55
CA ARG A 11 4.47 8.13 -0.25
C ARG A 11 4.44 6.61 -0.15
N LEU A 12 3.54 6.06 0.68
CA LEU A 12 3.47 4.63 0.96
C LEU A 12 3.25 3.80 -0.31
N ALA A 13 2.41 4.29 -1.23
CA ALA A 13 2.18 3.61 -2.51
C ALA A 13 3.47 3.48 -3.34
N ALA A 14 4.25 4.56 -3.45
CA ALA A 14 5.53 4.54 -4.19
C ALA A 14 6.55 3.59 -3.54
N TYR A 15 6.58 3.54 -2.20
CA TYR A 15 7.40 2.56 -1.48
C TYR A 15 6.98 1.12 -1.81
N ILE A 16 5.69 0.80 -1.73
CA ILE A 16 5.16 -0.55 -2.00
C ILE A 16 5.40 -0.96 -3.46
N ASP A 17 5.21 -0.05 -4.41
CA ASP A 17 5.46 -0.32 -5.83
C ASP A 17 6.92 -0.68 -6.10
N LEU A 18 7.86 0.04 -5.48
CA LEU A 18 9.29 -0.25 -5.57
C LEU A 18 9.64 -1.54 -4.83
N GLU A 19 9.11 -1.74 -3.61
CA GLU A 19 9.38 -2.94 -2.79
C GLU A 19 8.97 -4.23 -3.48
N ARG A 20 7.85 -4.21 -4.22
CA ARG A 20 7.37 -5.35 -5.01
C ARG A 20 8.30 -5.72 -6.17
N GLN A 21 9.11 -4.77 -6.63
CA GLN A 21 10.11 -4.98 -7.68
C GLN A 21 11.46 -5.36 -7.05
N ASP A 22 11.85 -4.64 -6.01
CA ASP A 22 13.10 -4.79 -5.27
C ASP A 22 12.97 -4.21 -3.84
N ALA A 23 12.83 -5.09 -2.85
CA ALA A 23 12.69 -4.72 -1.44
C ALA A 23 13.95 -4.02 -0.88
N HIS A 24 15.14 -4.35 -1.38
CA HIS A 24 16.37 -3.71 -0.93
C HIS A 24 16.43 -2.27 -1.42
N ALA A 25 16.16 -2.05 -2.71
CA ALA A 25 16.12 -0.72 -3.30
C ALA A 25 15.04 0.17 -2.62
N ALA A 26 13.90 -0.40 -2.24
CA ALA A 26 12.86 0.33 -1.51
C ALA A 26 13.33 0.80 -0.12
N ALA A 27 13.99 -0.07 0.64
CA ALA A 27 14.55 0.29 1.94
C ALA A 27 15.68 1.33 1.83
N GLU A 28 16.49 1.28 0.77
CA GLU A 28 17.54 2.28 0.52
C GLU A 28 16.99 3.64 0.06
N GLN A 29 15.96 3.65 -0.78
CA GLN A 29 15.37 4.88 -1.33
C GLN A 29 14.38 5.56 -0.37
N TYR A 30 13.71 4.79 0.48
CA TYR A 30 12.74 5.29 1.47
C TYR A 30 13.06 4.79 2.88
N PRO A 31 14.28 5.04 3.40
CA PRO A 31 14.71 4.52 4.69
C PRO A 31 13.82 5.04 5.83
N ASP A 32 13.25 6.22 5.67
CA ASP A 32 12.33 6.83 6.61
C ASP A 32 10.98 6.13 6.69
N ILE A 33 10.43 5.69 5.55
CA ILE A 33 9.16 4.94 5.51
C ILE A 33 9.38 3.58 6.17
N TRP A 34 10.46 2.90 5.79
CA TRP A 34 10.83 1.62 6.39
C TRP A 34 10.92 1.73 7.92
N TRP A 35 11.67 2.70 8.45
CA TRP A 35 11.74 2.94 9.89
C TRP A 35 10.39 3.32 10.52
N HIS A 36 9.56 4.11 9.85
CA HIS A 36 8.28 4.54 10.38
C HIS A 36 7.28 3.40 10.50
N LEU A 37 7.25 2.47 9.54
CA LEU A 37 6.39 1.29 9.57
C LEU A 37 6.68 0.39 10.77
N TRP A 38 7.94 0.34 11.23
CA TRP A 38 8.30 -0.38 12.45
C TRP A 38 7.82 0.29 13.74
N LEU A 39 7.62 1.61 13.73
CA LEU A 39 7.33 2.39 14.94
C LEU A 39 5.87 2.83 15.05
N CYS A 40 5.11 2.76 13.95
CA CYS A 40 3.76 3.27 13.88
C CYS A 40 2.77 2.19 13.43
N GLU A 41 2.01 1.65 14.38
CA GLU A 41 1.01 0.60 14.14
C GLU A 41 -0.04 0.98 13.09
N SER A 42 -0.49 2.24 13.05
CA SER A 42 -1.50 2.66 12.08
C SER A 42 -0.96 2.70 10.64
N CYS A 43 0.31 3.08 10.46
CA CYS A 43 0.95 3.03 9.16
C CYS A 43 1.27 1.58 8.75
N ALA A 44 1.70 0.73 9.70
CA ALA A 44 1.89 -0.70 9.47
C ALA A 44 0.58 -1.39 9.04
N ALA A 45 -0.53 -1.13 9.74
CA ALA A 45 -1.84 -1.68 9.39
C ALA A 45 -2.30 -1.26 7.98
N THR A 46 -2.03 -0.01 7.60
CA THR A 46 -2.32 0.48 6.24
C THR A 46 -1.47 -0.24 5.20
N TYR A 47 -0.17 -0.38 5.46
CA TYR A 47 0.78 -1.09 4.62
C TYR A 47 0.37 -2.56 4.42
N GLU A 48 0.02 -3.27 5.49
CA GLU A 48 -0.46 -4.66 5.46
C GLU A 48 -1.77 -4.79 4.68
N ALA A 49 -2.73 -3.88 4.89
CA ALA A 49 -3.99 -3.88 4.17
C ALA A 49 -3.79 -3.69 2.66
N VAL A 50 -2.88 -2.81 2.24
CA VAL A 50 -2.56 -2.61 0.82
C VAL A 50 -1.93 -3.88 0.23
N HIS A 51 -1.00 -4.53 0.93
CA HIS A 51 -0.42 -5.80 0.48
C HIS A 51 -1.49 -6.90 0.34
N ALA A 52 -2.39 -7.02 1.32
CA ALA A 52 -3.50 -7.97 1.25
C ALA A 52 -4.42 -7.73 0.04
N LEU A 53 -4.71 -6.46 -0.28
CA LEU A 53 -5.50 -6.10 -1.46
C LEU A 53 -4.76 -6.44 -2.77
N LEU A 54 -3.47 -6.11 -2.87
CA LEU A 54 -2.68 -6.42 -4.05
C LEU A 54 -2.51 -7.93 -4.27
N ASP A 55 -2.44 -8.71 -3.19
CA ASP A 55 -2.40 -10.16 -3.27
C ASP A 55 -3.75 -10.75 -3.67
N ALA A 56 -4.85 -10.23 -3.14
CA ALA A 56 -6.19 -10.60 -3.56
C ALA A 56 -6.43 -10.28 -5.05
N GLN A 57 -5.99 -9.10 -5.52
CA GLN A 57 -6.02 -8.72 -6.93
C GLN A 57 -5.24 -9.73 -7.80
N ARG A 58 -4.04 -10.12 -7.36
CA ARG A 58 -3.19 -11.06 -8.08
C ARG A 58 -3.80 -12.47 -8.16
N ARG A 59 -4.51 -12.89 -7.12
CA ARG A 59 -5.23 -14.18 -7.09
C ARG A 59 -6.55 -14.16 -7.86
N GLY A 60 -7.05 -12.98 -8.22
CA GLY A 60 -8.36 -12.81 -8.85
C GLY A 60 -9.52 -12.87 -7.85
N ASP A 61 -9.26 -12.66 -6.55
CA ASP A 61 -10.27 -12.68 -5.49
C ASP A 61 -11.09 -11.37 -5.46
N LEU A 62 -10.56 -10.30 -6.07
CA LEU A 62 -11.23 -9.01 -6.15
C LEU A 62 -12.06 -8.91 -7.42
N LYS A 63 -13.31 -8.44 -7.28
CA LYS A 63 -14.12 -8.04 -8.43
C LYS A 63 -13.45 -6.84 -9.13
N PRO A 64 -13.37 -6.82 -10.47
CA PRO A 64 -12.96 -5.63 -11.22
C PRO A 64 -13.82 -4.41 -10.84
N LEU A 65 -13.20 -3.24 -10.76
CA LEU A 65 -13.89 -1.98 -10.47
C LEU A 65 -15.02 -1.69 -11.49
N ASP A 66 -14.81 -2.06 -12.76
CA ASP A 66 -15.81 -1.88 -13.82
C ASP A 66 -17.09 -2.69 -13.58
N ASP A 67 -16.98 -3.87 -12.94
CA ASP A 67 -18.13 -4.70 -12.60
C ASP A 67 -18.92 -4.13 -11.41
N ILE A 68 -18.25 -3.42 -10.50
CA ILE A 68 -18.88 -2.79 -9.32
C ILE A 68 -19.71 -1.56 -9.74
N ILE A 69 -19.20 -0.77 -10.69
CA ILE A 69 -19.90 0.43 -11.19
C ILE A 69 -21.16 0.03 -11.97
N ARG A 70 -21.11 -1.05 -12.76
CA ARG A 70 -22.26 -1.50 -13.55
C ARG A 70 -23.42 -2.02 -12.69
N ASP A 71 -23.15 -2.68 -11.56
CA ASP A 71 -24.17 -3.11 -10.60
C ASP A 71 -24.89 -1.92 -9.90
N SER A 72 -24.38 -0.69 -10.02
CA SER A 72 -24.93 0.50 -9.36
C SER A 72 -25.95 1.28 -10.22
N ASP A 73 -26.04 0.99 -11.52
CA ASP A 73 -26.91 1.69 -12.49
C ASP A 73 -28.26 0.99 -12.75
N ASP A 74 -28.52 -0.19 -12.14
CA ASP A 74 -29.79 -0.92 -12.24
C ASP A 74 -30.85 -0.44 -11.21
N GLY A 75 -30.99 0.88 -11.03
CA GLY A 75 -31.91 1.55 -10.10
C GLY A 75 -33.01 2.36 -10.77
#